data_AF-A0A7R8ZVH4-F1
#
_entry.id   AF-A0A7R8ZVH4-F1
#
_cell.length_a   1.000
_cell.length_b   1.000
_cell.length_c   1.000
_cell.angle_alpha   90.00
_cell.angle_beta   90.00
_cell.angle_gamma   90.00
#
_symmetry.space_group_name_H-M   'P 1'
#
loop_
_entity.id
_entity.type
_entity.pdbx_description
1 polymer ?
#
loop_
_entity_poly.entity_id
_entity_poly.type
_entity_poly.pdbx_seq_one_letter_code
_entity_poly.pdbx_strand_id
1 'polypeptide(L)' 'MGDVMNSVAHKVKTILDANYKVLFYSGQLDIIVAYPLTLNFLKNLEWSGQAE' A
#
# COMPACT_ATOMS: atom_id res chain seq x y z
N MET A 1 -16.57 -11.32 -11.42
CA MET A 1 -16.20 -12.03 -10.18
C MET A 1 -14.70 -12.01 -9.90
N GLY A 2 -13.81 -11.98 -10.90
CA GLY A 2 -12.36 -12.00 -10.69
C GLY A 2 -11.67 -10.64 -10.47
N ASP A 3 -12.32 -9.68 -9.81
CA ASP A 3 -11.70 -8.39 -9.47
C ASP A 3 -11.21 -8.38 -8.01
N VAL A 4 -12.04 -8.94 -7.12
CA VAL A 4 -11.74 -9.10 -5.70
C VAL A 4 -10.60 -10.09 -5.50
N MET A 5 -9.67 -9.77 -4.59
CA MET A 5 -8.43 -10.49 -4.26
C MET A 5 -7.23 -10.31 -5.20
N ASN A 6 -7.34 -9.54 -6.29
CA ASN A 6 -6.15 -9.19 -7.08
C ASN A 6 -5.38 -8.05 -6.42
N SER A 7 -4.06 -8.22 -6.32
CA SER A 7 -3.21 -7.16 -5.78
C SER A 7 -3.09 -5.98 -6.74
N VAL A 8 -3.26 -4.77 -6.20
CA VAL A 8 -2.98 -3.50 -6.90
C VAL A 8 -1.63 -2.89 -6.52
N ALA A 9 -0.79 -3.63 -5.78
CA ALA A 9 0.53 -3.17 -5.31
C ALA A 9 1.39 -2.59 -6.44
N HIS A 10 1.37 -3.22 -7.62
CA HIS A 10 2.12 -2.77 -8.80
C HIS A 10 1.73 -1.35 -9.23
N LYS A 11 0.44 -0.99 -9.16
CA LYS A 11 -0.04 0.35 -9.51
C LYS A 11 0.43 1.39 -8.49
N VAL A 12 0.40 1.04 -7.21
CA VAL A 12 0.93 1.88 -6.14
C VAL A 12 2.42 2.14 -6.35
N LYS A 13 3.20 1.08 -6.64
CA LYS A 13 4.62 1.21 -6.96
C LYS A 13 4.87 2.17 -8.13
N THR A 14 4.10 2.07 -9.22
CA THR A 14 4.22 3.00 -10.37
C THR A 14 4.03 4.46 -9.94
N ILE A 15 3.07 4.74 -9.06
CA ILE A 15 2.82 6.10 -8.55
C ILE A 15 3.98 6.57 -7.65
N LEU A 16 4.46 5.71 -6.77
CA LEU A 16 5.58 6.05 -5.87
C LEU A 16 6.88 6.28 -6.64
N ASP A 17 7.20 5.42 -7.61
CA ASP A 17 8.38 5.56 -8.47
C ASP A 17 8.29 6.79 -9.40
N ALA A 18 7.08 7.25 -9.73
CA ALA A 18 6.86 8.50 -10.44
C ALA A 18 6.98 9.76 -9.54
N ASN A 19 7.37 9.59 -8.28
CA ASN A 19 7.64 10.66 -7.31
C ASN A 19 6.43 11.56 -7.00
N TYR A 20 5.21 10.98 -7.01
CA TYR A 20 4.02 11.67 -6.52
C TYR A 20 4.02 11.74 -4.99
N LYS A 21 3.48 12.84 -4.42
CA LYS A 21 3.22 12.93 -2.98
C LYS A 21 2.01 12.07 -2.63
N VAL A 22 2.23 11.01 -1.86
CA VAL A 22 1.20 10.05 -1.46
C VAL A 22 1.09 10.00 0.07
N LEU A 23 -0.14 9.95 0.60
CA LEU A 23 -0.42 9.74 2.01
C LEU A 23 -1.28 8.47 2.17
N PHE A 24 -0.77 7.51 2.94
CA PHE A 24 -1.56 6.39 3.43
C PHE A 24 -2.08 6.73 4.83
N TYR A 25 -3.38 6.56 5.05
CA TYR A 25 -4.01 6.74 6.35
C TYR A 25 -5.00 5.61 6.61
N SER A 26 -5.10 5.17 7.86
CA SER A 26 -6.04 4.14 8.31
C SER A 26 -6.58 4.51 9.68
N GLY A 27 -7.85 4.20 9.94
CA GLY A 27 -8.41 4.29 11.28
C GLY A 27 -7.87 3.16 12.17
N GLN A 28 -7.42 3.48 13.39
CA GLN A 28 -6.80 2.48 14.28
C GLN A 28 -7.76 1.35 14.71
N LEU A 29 -9.08 1.57 14.63
CA LEU A 29 -10.13 0.63 15.04
C LEU A 29 -10.89 0.00 13.85
N ASP A 30 -10.44 0.20 12.60
CA ASP A 30 -11.03 -0.47 11.44
C ASP A 30 -10.71 -1.97 11.49
N ILE A 31 -11.74 -2.82 11.38
CA ILE A 31 -11.59 -4.29 11.42
C ILE A 31 -11.66 -4.94 10.03
N ILE A 32 -12.18 -4.24 9.01
CA ILE A 32 -12.31 -4.77 7.65
C ILE A 32 -11.02 -4.52 6.87
N VAL A 33 -10.46 -3.31 6.99
CA VAL A 33 -9.17 -2.94 6.39
C VAL A 33 -8.23 -2.47 7.49
N ALA A 34 -7.86 -3.40 8.35
CA ALA A 34 -7.16 -3.09 9.59
C ALA A 34 -5.81 -2.38 9.36
N TYR A 35 -5.53 -1.35 10.16
CA TYR A 35 -4.27 -0.60 10.15
C TYR A 35 -3.00 -1.47 10.07
N PRO A 36 -2.88 -2.60 10.82
CA PRO A 36 -1.71 -3.47 10.71
C PRO A 36 -1.49 -4.04 9.30
N LEU A 37 -2.55 -4.25 8.51
CA LEU A 37 -2.44 -4.74 7.13
C LEU A 37 -1.83 -3.67 6.22
N THR A 38 -2.23 -2.40 6.37
CA THR A 38 -1.61 -1.29 5.65
C THR A 38 -0.14 -1.13 6.04
N LEU A 39 0.19 -1.23 7.33
CA LEU A 39 1.58 -1.16 7.79
C LEU A 39 2.42 -2.30 7.20
N ASN A 40 1.90 -3.53 7.18
CA ASN A 40 2.58 -4.67 6.59
C ASN A 40 2.74 -4.52 5.07
N PHE A 41 1.72 -4.02 4.36
CA PHE A 41 1.79 -3.70 2.94
C PHE A 41 2.93 -2.72 2.65
N LEU A 42 3.01 -1.60 3.38
CA LEU A 42 4.03 -0.58 3.17
C LEU A 42 5.45 -1.07 3.49
N LYS A 43 5.62 -1.94 4.49
CA LYS A 43 6.93 -2.53 4.83
C LYS A 43 7.46 -3.49 3.78
N ASN A 44 6.57 -4.19 3.07
CA ASN A 44 6.94 -5.22 2.09
C ASN A 44 6.82 -4.74 0.64
N LEU A 45 6.32 -3.51 0.40
CA LEU A 45 6.24 -2.95 -0.93
C LEU A 45 7.62 -2.45 -1.36
N GLU A 46 8.24 -3.14 -2.31
CA GLU A 46 9.50 -2.70 -2.91
C GLU A 46 9.29 -1.53 -3.87
N TRP A 47 9.93 -0.39 -3.61
CA TRP A 47 9.91 0.79 -4.47
C TRP A 47 11.20 1.60 -4.34
N SER A 48 11.48 2.48 -5.31
CA SER A 48 12.79 3.12 -5.49
C SER A 48 13.25 4.02 -4.34
N GLY A 49 12.34 4.57 -3.53
CA GLY A 49 12.65 5.40 -2.37
C GLY A 49 12.47 4.71 -1.02
N GLN A 50 12.30 3.38 -1.01
CA GLN A 50 12.30 2.61 0.23
C GLN A 50 13.71 2.66 0.85
N ALA A 51 13.80 3.05 2.13
CA ALA A 51 15.04 2.92 2.88
C ALA A 51 15.32 1.44 3.18
N GLU A 52 16.60 1.06 3.14
CA GLU A 52 17.07 -0.27 3.57
C GLU A 52 16.78 -0.51 5.07
#